data_AF-A0AAD6TWK2-F1
#
_entry.id   AF-A0AAD6TWK2-F1
#
_cell.length_a   1.000
_cell.length_b   1.000
_cell.length_c   1.000
_cell.angle_alpha   90.00
_cell.angle_beta   90.00
_cell.angle_gamma   90.00
#
_symmetry.space_group_name_H-M   'P 1'
#
loop_
_entity.id
_entity.type
_entity.pdbx_description
1 polymer ?
#
loop_
_entity_poly.entity_id
_entity_poly.type
_entity_poly.pdbx_seq_one_letter_code
_entity_poly.pdbx_strand_id
1 'polypeptide(L)'
;MVDQFTQLFLGFERACKRGVFGRVKHYYGVIEAQNRGSLHGHFVVWLDGALSPKHLHEKVLESEIFKQQLFDWLESIIKHELPPDTRSLSSHSKVEQKECLMGRPPHPDDATFTSNWPQFLREVLDASGNVHEHNDTCFKKTPFSMLSLDPQDRDRLCRFNYPIPLVPATSMDEHGKISLKRLDTNVVGYNPTISGAFQCNTDIKFVGSGPLGMALSIYITHYTAKSSLDSAVIMSALAAAMKSLHNTNPDLTASYDDERCRSLLLKTLNQINGRRELSGQQVACALLGIPNHVTDARFAVFYWSKLLTWISPELFPVYKTPRPNPLLNVQPARFA
;
A
#
# COMPACT_ATOMS: atom_id res chain seq x y z
N MET A 1 -16.01 4.13 4.91
CA MET A 1 -14.95 4.65 4.00
C MET A 1 -14.58 3.65 2.92
N VAL A 2 -14.06 2.45 3.25
CA VAL A 2 -13.60 1.47 2.23
C VAL A 2 -14.72 1.02 1.29
N ASP A 3 -15.91 0.74 1.82
CA ASP A 3 -17.07 0.37 0.99
C ASP A 3 -17.44 1.51 0.05
N GLN A 4 -17.58 2.74 0.57
CA GLN A 4 -17.82 3.92 -0.27
C GLN A 4 -16.73 4.12 -1.34
N PHE A 5 -15.46 3.89 -1.00
CA PHE A 5 -14.37 3.99 -1.97
C PHE A 5 -14.54 2.96 -3.10
N THR A 6 -14.76 1.69 -2.76
CA THR A 6 -14.88 0.62 -3.76
C THR A 6 -16.19 0.69 -4.56
N GLN A 7 -17.31 0.96 -3.90
CA GLN A 7 -18.65 0.99 -4.50
C GLN A 7 -18.88 2.25 -5.33
N LEU A 8 -18.56 3.43 -4.78
CA LEU A 8 -18.86 4.72 -5.40
C LEU A 8 -17.67 5.30 -6.16
N PHE A 9 -16.51 5.41 -5.52
CA PHE A 9 -15.35 6.07 -6.13
C PHE A 9 -14.64 5.21 -7.19
N LEU A 10 -14.62 3.88 -7.06
CA LEU A 10 -14.22 2.98 -8.15
C LEU A 10 -15.39 2.65 -9.09
N GLY A 11 -16.63 2.88 -8.63
CA GLY A 11 -17.83 2.83 -9.46
C GLY A 11 -18.48 1.46 -9.59
N PHE A 12 -18.16 0.48 -8.74
CA PHE A 12 -18.74 -0.87 -8.80
C PHE A 12 -20.27 -0.90 -8.59
N GLU A 13 -20.82 0.00 -7.78
CA GLU A 13 -22.27 0.10 -7.54
C GLU A 13 -22.95 1.21 -8.32
N ARG A 14 -22.18 2.05 -9.03
CA ARG A 14 -22.78 3.08 -9.90
C ARG A 14 -23.42 2.43 -11.12
N ALA A 15 -24.60 2.90 -11.51
CA ALA A 15 -25.33 2.40 -12.68
C ALA A 15 -24.47 2.43 -13.97
N CYS A 16 -23.63 3.46 -14.14
CA CYS A 16 -22.74 3.60 -15.28
C CYS A 16 -21.44 2.78 -15.20
N LYS A 17 -21.17 2.12 -14.06
CA LYS A 17 -19.93 1.38 -13.78
C LYS A 17 -18.66 2.21 -14.01
N ARG A 18 -18.72 3.52 -13.70
CA ARG A 18 -17.61 4.47 -13.85
C ARG A 18 -17.39 5.23 -12.54
N GLY A 19 -16.20 5.06 -11.98
CA GLY A 19 -15.71 5.80 -10.83
C GLY A 19 -14.94 7.06 -11.23
N VAL A 20 -14.22 7.60 -10.25
CA VAL A 20 -13.33 8.77 -10.40
C VAL A 20 -12.20 8.50 -11.39
N PHE A 21 -11.67 7.26 -11.41
CA PHE A 21 -10.61 6.87 -12.34
C PHE A 21 -11.13 6.39 -13.70
N GLY A 22 -12.45 6.49 -13.96
CA GLY A 22 -13.09 5.87 -15.13
C GLY A 22 -13.63 4.47 -14.81
N ARG A 23 -13.62 3.56 -15.78
CA ARG A 23 -14.10 2.19 -15.59
C ARG A 23 -13.01 1.32 -14.98
N VAL A 24 -13.26 0.82 -13.78
CA VAL A 24 -12.35 -0.09 -13.08
C VAL A 24 -12.73 -1.53 -13.41
N LYS A 25 -11.74 -2.35 -13.78
CA LYS A 25 -11.90 -3.77 -14.03
C LYS A 25 -11.75 -4.58 -12.75
N HIS A 26 -10.67 -4.32 -12.00
CA HIS A 26 -10.38 -4.98 -10.73
C HIS A 26 -9.70 -4.02 -9.75
N TYR A 27 -9.76 -4.34 -8.46
CA TYR A 27 -8.98 -3.70 -7.41
C TYR A 27 -8.52 -4.71 -6.36
N TYR A 28 -7.44 -4.34 -5.68
CA TYR A 28 -6.96 -5.05 -4.50
C TYR A 28 -6.48 -4.02 -3.49
N GLY A 29 -7.02 -4.09 -2.27
CA GLY A 29 -6.73 -3.18 -1.18
C GLY A 29 -6.27 -3.94 0.06
N VAL A 30 -5.26 -3.42 0.76
CA VAL A 30 -4.85 -3.90 2.09
C VAL A 30 -5.04 -2.79 3.10
N ILE A 31 -5.60 -3.15 4.25
CA ILE A 31 -5.84 -2.25 5.38
C ILE A 31 -4.93 -2.67 6.52
N GLU A 32 -4.09 -1.75 6.97
CA GLU A 32 -3.13 -2.01 8.03
C GLU A 32 -3.08 -0.84 9.02
N ALA A 33 -2.64 -1.11 10.25
CA ALA A 33 -2.33 -0.05 11.18
C ALA A 33 -0.96 0.55 10.85
N GLN A 34 -0.86 1.88 10.84
CA GLN A 34 0.43 2.52 10.97
C GLN A 34 0.99 2.35 12.39
N ASN A 35 2.29 2.62 12.56
CA ASN A 35 2.95 2.58 13.88
C ASN A 35 2.34 3.56 14.91
N ARG A 36 1.40 4.43 14.51
CA ARG A 36 0.63 5.34 15.37
C ARG A 36 -0.80 4.85 15.65
N GLY A 37 -1.13 3.62 15.27
CA GLY A 37 -2.40 2.96 15.56
C GLY A 37 -3.54 3.22 14.57
N SER A 38 -3.55 4.34 13.85
CA SER A 38 -4.61 4.58 12.85
C SER A 38 -4.50 3.60 11.67
N LEU A 39 -5.65 3.29 11.07
CA LEU A 39 -5.70 2.45 9.88
C LEU A 39 -5.44 3.29 8.63
N HIS A 40 -4.74 2.72 7.66
CA HIS A 40 -4.62 3.26 6.32
C HIS A 40 -4.72 2.13 5.29
N GLY A 41 -5.12 2.49 4.07
CA GLY A 41 -5.33 1.56 2.97
C GLY A 41 -4.30 1.72 1.86
N HIS A 42 -3.77 0.62 1.35
CA HIS A 42 -2.97 0.56 0.13
C HIS A 42 -3.77 -0.12 -0.96
N PHE A 43 -4.03 0.58 -2.07
CA PHE A 43 -4.87 0.08 -3.15
C PHE A 43 -4.12 0.00 -4.46
N VAL A 44 -4.46 -1.04 -5.21
CA VAL A 44 -4.06 -1.29 -6.59
C VAL A 44 -5.34 -1.34 -7.39
N VAL A 45 -5.41 -0.54 -8.46
CA VAL A 45 -6.62 -0.41 -9.27
C VAL A 45 -6.23 -0.69 -10.72
N TRP A 46 -6.89 -1.67 -11.32
CA TRP A 46 -6.75 -2.01 -12.73
C TRP A 46 -7.92 -1.43 -13.51
N LEU A 47 -7.63 -0.58 -14.48
CA LEU A 47 -8.65 0.02 -15.32
C LEU A 47 -9.06 -0.95 -16.44
N ASP A 48 -10.32 -0.88 -16.83
CA ASP A 48 -10.85 -1.65 -17.94
C ASP A 48 -10.30 -1.11 -19.26
N GLY A 49 -9.78 -2.02 -20.11
CA GLY A 49 -9.08 -1.64 -21.34
C GLY A 49 -7.70 -0.99 -21.14
N ALA A 50 -7.13 -1.01 -19.93
CA ALA A 50 -5.78 -0.50 -19.69
C ALA A 50 -4.74 -1.25 -20.53
N LEU A 51 -3.90 -0.51 -21.24
CA LEU A 51 -2.79 -1.07 -22.00
C LEU A 51 -1.65 -1.44 -21.04
N SER A 52 -0.90 -2.50 -21.39
CA SER A 52 0.39 -2.76 -20.73
C SER A 52 1.33 -1.57 -20.93
N PRO A 53 2.27 -1.30 -20.02
CA PRO A 53 3.24 -0.21 -20.16
C PRO A 53 3.94 -0.13 -21.52
N LYS A 54 4.30 -1.28 -22.10
CA LYS A 54 4.90 -1.36 -23.44
C LYS A 54 3.95 -0.83 -24.52
N HIS A 55 2.76 -1.43 -24.65
CA HIS A 55 1.75 -0.98 -25.61
C HIS A 55 1.28 0.46 -25.37
N LEU A 56 1.26 0.92 -24.11
CA LEU A 56 0.94 2.32 -23.80
C LEU A 56 1.98 3.25 -24.41
N HIS A 57 3.27 2.95 -24.20
CA HIS A 57 4.38 3.72 -24.75
C HIS A 57 4.37 3.73 -26.29
N GLU A 58 4.21 2.57 -26.93
CA GLU A 58 4.10 2.45 -28.39
C GLU A 58 2.95 3.31 -28.94
N LYS A 59 1.77 3.23 -28.32
CA LYS A 59 0.60 3.98 -28.77
C LYS A 59 0.72 5.49 -28.58
N VAL A 60 1.43 5.92 -27.54
CA VAL A 60 1.72 7.35 -27.31
C VAL A 60 2.69 7.89 -28.38
N LEU A 61 3.63 7.06 -28.86
CA LEU A 61 4.52 7.43 -29.98
C LEU A 61 3.81 7.43 -31.33
N GLU A 62 2.84 6.53 -31.53
CA GLU A 62 2.07 6.41 -32.77
C GLU A 62 1.01 7.51 -32.93
N SER A 63 0.40 7.97 -31.84
CA SER A 63 -0.76 8.86 -31.88
C SER A 63 -0.68 10.00 -30.87
N GLU A 64 -0.43 11.21 -31.37
CA GLU A 64 -0.48 12.44 -30.57
C GLU A 64 -1.88 12.72 -29.99
N ILE A 65 -2.95 12.30 -30.68
CA ILE A 65 -4.33 12.42 -30.15
C ILE A 65 -4.49 11.56 -28.90
N PHE A 66 -4.04 10.30 -28.94
CA PHE A 66 -4.12 9.41 -27.78
C PHE A 66 -3.26 9.93 -26.62
N LYS A 67 -2.06 10.42 -26.92
CA LYS A 67 -1.16 11.04 -25.94
C LYS A 67 -1.82 12.21 -25.21
N GLN A 68 -2.43 13.14 -25.95
CA GLN A 68 -3.09 14.29 -25.34
C GLN A 68 -4.29 13.85 -24.48
N GLN A 69 -5.11 12.92 -24.98
CA GLN A 69 -6.24 12.37 -24.22
C GLN A 69 -5.80 11.67 -22.92
N LEU A 70 -4.69 10.93 -22.97
CA LEU A 70 -4.11 10.28 -21.80
C LEU A 70 -3.64 11.33 -20.78
N PHE A 71 -2.94 12.36 -21.23
CA PHE A 71 -2.43 13.42 -20.35
C PHE A 71 -3.57 14.24 -19.74
N ASP A 72 -4.55 14.65 -20.53
CA ASP A 72 -5.74 15.36 -20.06
C ASP A 72 -6.51 14.54 -19.02
N TRP A 73 -6.68 13.25 -19.28
CA TRP A 73 -7.31 12.34 -18.32
C TRP A 73 -6.49 12.25 -17.02
N LEU A 74 -5.17 12.02 -17.09
CA LEU A 74 -4.31 11.94 -15.91
C LEU A 74 -4.32 13.22 -15.09
N GLU A 75 -4.23 14.38 -15.74
CA GLU A 75 -4.30 15.69 -15.08
C GLU A 75 -5.69 15.97 -14.50
N SER A 76 -6.76 15.35 -15.01
CA SER A 76 -8.11 15.46 -14.44
C SER A 76 -8.26 14.67 -13.14
N ILE A 77 -7.53 13.55 -12.98
CA ILE A 77 -7.68 12.63 -11.85
C ILE A 77 -6.59 12.76 -10.78
N ILE A 78 -5.40 13.24 -11.14
CA ILE A 78 -4.26 13.39 -10.23
C ILE A 78 -3.76 14.83 -10.29
N LYS A 79 -3.84 15.52 -9.16
CA LYS A 79 -3.36 16.88 -8.97
C LYS A 79 -2.12 16.89 -8.08
N HIS A 80 -1.17 17.74 -8.45
CA HIS A 80 0.04 18.06 -7.67
C HIS A 80 0.16 19.57 -7.45
N GLU A 81 -1.00 20.22 -7.29
CA GLU A 81 -1.13 21.65 -7.14
C GLU A 81 -2.21 21.93 -6.10
N LEU A 82 -2.07 23.06 -5.43
CA LEU A 82 -3.08 23.56 -4.51
C LEU A 82 -4.23 24.16 -5.33
N PRO A 83 -5.48 24.10 -4.84
CA PRO A 83 -6.60 24.71 -5.55
C PRO A 83 -6.35 26.22 -5.75
N PRO A 84 -6.67 26.77 -6.94
CA PRO A 84 -6.47 28.18 -7.23
C PRO A 84 -7.35 29.08 -6.35
N ASP A 85 -6.95 30.33 -6.19
CA ASP A 85 -7.70 31.37 -5.46
C ASP A 85 -8.01 31.02 -3.99
N THR A 86 -7.14 30.21 -3.36
CA THR A 86 -7.28 29.80 -1.95
C THR A 86 -6.31 30.51 -1.02
N ARG A 87 -6.69 30.60 0.24
CA ARG A 87 -5.85 31.14 1.32
C ARG A 87 -5.20 30.00 2.10
N SER A 88 -3.92 30.15 2.38
CA SER A 88 -3.16 29.21 3.22
C SER A 88 -3.61 29.30 4.67
N LEU A 89 -3.79 28.15 5.33
CA LEU A 89 -3.98 28.10 6.78
C LEU A 89 -2.67 28.05 7.58
N SER A 90 -1.53 28.39 6.97
CA SER A 90 -0.20 28.31 7.60
C SER A 90 -0.04 29.17 8.87
N SER A 91 -0.89 30.18 9.07
CA SER A 91 -0.91 31.00 10.30
C SER A 91 -1.70 30.39 11.45
N HIS A 92 -2.52 29.36 11.18
CA HIS A 92 -3.32 28.68 12.20
C HIS A 92 -2.50 27.61 12.92
N SER A 93 -2.87 27.33 14.16
CA SER A 93 -2.34 26.20 14.91
C SER A 93 -2.71 24.87 14.26
N LYS A 94 -1.91 23.82 14.50
CA LYS A 94 -2.21 22.46 14.01
C LYS A 94 -3.51 21.88 14.56
N VAL A 95 -4.05 22.44 15.64
CA VAL A 95 -5.34 22.05 16.21
C VAL A 95 -6.46 22.66 15.38
N GLU A 96 -6.42 23.97 15.15
CA GLU A 96 -7.40 24.69 14.33
C GLU A 96 -7.45 24.15 12.89
N GLN A 97 -6.29 23.85 12.30
CA GLN A 97 -6.24 23.22 10.97
C GLN A 97 -7.01 21.90 10.94
N LYS A 98 -6.98 21.11 12.03
CA LYS A 98 -7.64 19.80 12.07
C LYS A 98 -9.13 19.87 12.37
N GLU A 99 -9.67 21.02 12.75
CA GLU A 99 -11.11 21.17 13.00
C GLU A 99 -11.94 20.96 11.72
N CYS A 100 -11.34 21.20 10.54
CA CYS A 100 -12.01 20.93 9.27
C CYS A 100 -12.12 19.42 8.94
N LEU A 101 -11.30 18.58 9.59
CA LEU A 101 -11.29 17.14 9.35
C LEU A 101 -12.47 16.46 10.06
N MET A 102 -13.01 15.43 9.43
CA MET A 102 -14.21 14.69 9.88
C MET A 102 -15.50 15.52 9.87
N GLY A 103 -15.49 16.72 9.29
CA GLY A 103 -16.66 17.52 9.02
C GLY A 103 -17.46 17.00 7.83
N ARG A 104 -18.66 17.55 7.59
CA ARG A 104 -19.40 17.28 6.35
C ARG A 104 -18.81 18.11 5.21
N PRO A 105 -18.45 17.52 4.07
CA PRO A 105 -18.07 18.29 2.88
C PRO A 105 -19.20 19.25 2.45
N PRO A 106 -18.87 20.36 1.77
CA PRO A 106 -19.86 21.23 1.15
C PRO A 106 -20.84 20.43 0.27
N HIS A 107 -22.13 20.75 0.37
CA HIS A 107 -23.15 20.03 -0.39
C HIS A 107 -23.05 20.40 -1.88
N PRO A 108 -23.01 19.43 -2.82
CA PRO A 108 -22.87 19.72 -4.25
C PRO A 108 -23.99 20.58 -4.83
N ASP A 109 -25.20 20.44 -4.30
CA ASP A 109 -26.38 21.20 -4.76
C ASP A 109 -26.49 22.62 -4.15
N ASP A 110 -25.54 23.02 -3.29
CA ASP A 110 -25.49 24.37 -2.76
C ASP A 110 -25.03 25.35 -3.85
N ALA A 111 -25.72 26.48 -4.00
CA ALA A 111 -25.34 27.54 -4.95
C ALA A 111 -23.91 28.07 -4.71
N THR A 112 -23.41 27.96 -3.48
CA THR A 112 -22.06 28.38 -3.08
C THR A 112 -21.01 27.28 -3.20
N PHE A 113 -21.36 26.07 -3.67
CA PHE A 113 -20.43 24.95 -3.76
C PHE A 113 -19.19 25.31 -4.58
N THR A 114 -19.36 25.90 -5.77
CA THR A 114 -18.25 26.23 -6.67
C THR A 114 -17.28 27.25 -6.07
N SER A 115 -17.77 28.20 -5.26
CA SER A 115 -16.91 29.18 -4.58
C SER A 115 -16.25 28.62 -3.33
N ASN A 116 -16.94 27.74 -2.59
CA ASN A 116 -16.47 27.28 -1.29
C ASN A 116 -15.60 26.02 -1.39
N TRP A 117 -15.83 25.18 -2.40
CA TRP A 117 -15.11 23.91 -2.58
C TRP A 117 -13.59 24.07 -2.69
N PRO A 118 -13.03 25.01 -3.48
CA PRO A 118 -11.57 25.17 -3.56
C PRO A 118 -10.95 25.46 -2.20
N GLN A 119 -11.54 26.37 -1.43
CA GLN A 119 -11.06 26.72 -0.10
C GLN A 119 -11.19 25.55 0.86
N PHE A 120 -12.36 24.88 0.91
CA PHE A 120 -12.54 23.67 1.72
C PHE A 120 -11.50 22.59 1.39
N LEU A 121 -11.27 22.32 0.11
CA LEU A 121 -10.27 21.35 -0.33
C LEU A 121 -8.87 21.77 0.09
N ARG A 122 -8.51 23.05 -0.01
CA ARG A 122 -7.22 23.55 0.48
C ARG A 122 -7.03 23.27 1.98
N GLU A 123 -8.04 23.55 2.79
CA GLU A 123 -8.00 23.31 4.23
C GLU A 123 -7.82 21.82 4.56
N VAL A 124 -8.54 20.96 3.82
CA VAL A 124 -8.37 19.51 3.94
C VAL A 124 -6.95 19.08 3.61
N LEU A 125 -6.34 19.60 2.53
CA LEU A 125 -4.98 19.23 2.14
C LEU A 125 -3.91 19.67 3.13
N ASP A 126 -4.06 20.89 3.68
CA ASP A 126 -3.19 21.43 4.72
C ASP A 126 -3.30 20.59 6.01
N ALA A 127 -4.51 20.17 6.39
CA ALA A 127 -4.78 19.45 7.64
C ALA A 127 -4.49 17.93 7.57
N SER A 128 -4.65 17.33 6.39
CA SER A 128 -4.55 15.88 6.19
C SER A 128 -3.12 15.38 5.96
N GLY A 129 -2.13 16.29 5.86
CA GLY A 129 -0.74 15.95 5.51
C GLY A 129 -0.54 15.67 4.02
N ASN A 130 -1.43 16.14 3.16
CA ASN A 130 -1.24 16.12 1.71
C ASN A 130 -0.23 17.15 1.22
N VAL A 131 0.03 18.20 2.02
CA VAL A 131 1.18 19.10 1.86
C VAL A 131 2.31 18.57 2.73
N HIS A 132 3.43 18.22 2.09
CA HIS A 132 4.59 17.66 2.78
C HIS A 132 5.30 18.73 3.60
N GLU A 133 5.34 18.51 4.92
CA GLU A 133 6.22 19.22 5.86
C GLU A 133 7.24 18.24 6.42
N HIS A 134 8.53 18.61 6.34
CA HIS A 134 9.57 17.81 6.97
C HIS A 134 9.30 17.65 8.47
N ASN A 135 9.42 16.41 8.92
CA ASN A 135 9.28 16.01 10.31
C ASN A 135 10.19 14.80 10.56
N ASP A 136 10.31 14.33 11.81
CA ASP A 136 11.21 13.23 12.16
C ASP A 136 10.97 11.93 11.36
N THR A 137 9.77 11.72 10.80
CA THR A 137 9.50 10.55 9.95
C THR A 137 10.28 10.57 8.64
N CYS A 138 10.64 11.76 8.14
CA CYS A 138 11.47 11.95 6.95
C CYS A 138 12.88 11.38 7.15
N PHE A 139 13.37 11.46 8.39
CA PHE A 139 14.74 11.12 8.78
C PHE A 139 14.83 9.82 9.56
N LYS A 140 13.72 9.08 9.70
CA LYS A 140 13.64 7.81 10.47
C LYS A 140 14.66 6.75 10.06
N LYS A 141 15.12 6.76 8.80
CA LYS A 141 16.12 5.82 8.27
C LYS A 141 17.54 6.40 8.24
N THR A 142 17.73 7.57 8.83
CA THR A 142 19.01 8.26 8.92
C THR A 142 19.47 8.28 10.38
N PRO A 143 20.78 8.41 10.65
CA PRO A 143 21.28 8.52 12.01
C PRO A 143 21.03 9.91 12.62
N PHE A 144 20.53 10.87 11.84
CA PHE A 144 20.38 12.27 12.23
C PHE A 144 18.95 12.58 12.66
N SER A 145 18.81 13.47 13.63
CA SER A 145 17.53 14.07 13.96
C SER A 145 17.22 15.23 13.00
N MET A 146 15.94 15.57 12.79
CA MET A 146 15.59 16.72 11.95
C MET A 146 16.25 18.02 12.44
N LEU A 147 16.29 18.22 13.76
CA LEU A 147 16.81 19.43 14.38
C LEU A 147 18.32 19.61 14.18
N SER A 148 19.06 18.51 13.99
CA SER A 148 20.50 18.54 13.72
C SER A 148 20.86 18.82 12.26
N LEU A 149 19.89 18.77 11.35
CA LEU A 149 20.10 18.99 9.93
C LEU A 149 19.80 20.44 9.57
N ASP A 150 20.62 21.02 8.69
CA ASP A 150 20.32 22.29 8.06
C ASP A 150 19.17 22.13 7.03
N PRO A 151 18.57 23.23 6.54
CA PRO A 151 17.46 23.13 5.59
C PRO A 151 17.80 22.38 4.30
N GLN A 152 19.03 22.47 3.81
CA GLN A 152 19.45 21.88 2.54
C GLN A 152 19.66 20.37 2.67
N ASP A 153 20.21 19.93 3.80
CA ASP A 153 20.32 18.54 4.20
C ASP A 153 18.96 17.93 4.52
N ARG A 154 18.02 18.70 5.09
CA ARG A 154 16.64 18.22 5.29
C ARG A 154 15.98 17.84 3.97
N ASP A 155 16.14 18.68 2.96
CA ASP A 155 15.64 18.43 1.61
C ASP A 155 16.37 17.23 0.98
N ARG A 156 17.70 17.22 1.03
CA ARG A 156 18.52 16.16 0.42
C ARG A 156 18.31 14.79 1.05
N LEU A 157 18.17 14.73 2.38
CA LEU A 157 18.06 13.49 3.14
C LEU A 157 16.60 13.07 3.39
N CYS A 158 15.63 13.82 2.87
CA CYS A 158 14.24 13.46 2.97
C CYS A 158 14.00 12.10 2.32
N ARG A 159 13.62 11.10 3.11
CA ARG A 159 13.29 9.75 2.62
C ARG A 159 12.20 9.75 1.53
N PHE A 160 11.32 10.75 1.55
CA PHE A 160 10.22 10.90 0.60
C PHE A 160 10.62 11.68 -0.67
N ASN A 161 11.87 12.14 -0.75
CA ASN A 161 12.44 12.91 -1.86
C ASN A 161 11.72 14.24 -2.14
N TYR A 162 11.33 14.94 -1.08
CA TYR A 162 10.81 16.31 -1.15
C TYR A 162 11.92 17.33 -0.85
N PRO A 163 11.93 18.49 -1.53
CA PRO A 163 10.96 18.95 -2.53
C PRO A 163 11.09 18.21 -3.87
N ILE A 164 9.96 17.89 -4.50
CA ILE A 164 9.94 17.26 -5.83
C ILE A 164 10.05 18.36 -6.90
N PRO A 165 10.91 18.21 -7.93
CA PRO A 165 11.04 19.20 -9.00
C PRO A 165 9.71 19.52 -9.68
N LEU A 166 9.50 20.80 -9.99
CA LEU A 166 8.32 21.28 -10.72
C LEU A 166 8.29 20.71 -12.14
N VAL A 167 7.08 20.46 -12.64
CA VAL A 167 6.82 19.96 -13.99
C VAL A 167 5.71 20.82 -14.58
N PRO A 168 6.00 21.77 -15.50
CA PRO A 168 5.01 22.74 -15.94
C PRO A 168 3.85 22.12 -16.75
N ALA A 169 4.11 21.01 -17.44
CA ALA A 169 3.13 20.27 -18.23
C ALA A 169 3.45 18.77 -18.22
N THR A 170 2.43 17.93 -18.30
CA THR A 170 2.62 16.48 -18.35
C THR A 170 3.40 16.08 -19.60
N SER A 171 4.40 15.22 -19.43
CA SER A 171 5.22 14.71 -20.52
C SER A 171 5.60 13.25 -20.30
N MET A 172 6.04 12.57 -21.36
CA MET A 172 6.56 11.21 -21.30
C MET A 172 7.98 11.19 -21.86
N ASP A 173 8.90 10.53 -21.17
CA ASP A 173 10.27 10.34 -21.64
C ASP A 173 10.40 9.19 -22.64
N GLU A 174 11.60 9.04 -23.21
CA GLU A 174 11.97 7.97 -24.15
C GLU A 174 11.85 6.55 -23.60
N HIS A 175 11.78 6.40 -22.27
CA HIS A 175 11.63 5.11 -21.60
C HIS A 175 10.18 4.85 -21.15
N GLY A 176 9.24 5.72 -21.54
CA GLY A 176 7.82 5.58 -21.24
C GLY A 176 7.44 5.99 -19.81
N LYS A 177 8.32 6.69 -19.08
CA LYS A 177 7.98 7.28 -17.79
C LYS A 177 7.21 8.58 -18.02
N ILE A 178 6.00 8.63 -17.47
CA ILE A 178 5.16 9.81 -17.49
C ILE A 178 5.50 10.68 -16.27
N SER A 179 5.86 11.93 -16.51
CA SER A 179 6.02 12.96 -15.50
C SER A 179 4.78 13.86 -15.54
N LEU A 180 3.94 13.74 -14.52
CA LEU A 180 2.70 14.51 -14.42
C LEU A 180 2.99 15.97 -14.09
N LYS A 181 2.14 16.87 -14.62
CA LYS A 181 2.14 18.28 -14.26
C LYS A 181 2.14 18.46 -12.73
N ARG A 182 3.06 19.29 -12.27
CA ARG A 182 3.33 19.62 -10.88
C ARG A 182 3.68 21.08 -10.75
N LEU A 183 2.77 21.84 -10.15
CA LEU A 183 2.95 23.27 -9.88
C LEU A 183 3.36 23.56 -8.43
N ASP A 184 3.34 22.55 -7.56
CA ASP A 184 3.80 22.64 -6.18
C ASP A 184 4.80 21.51 -5.86
N THR A 185 5.93 21.87 -5.27
CA THR A 185 7.01 20.92 -4.98
C THR A 185 6.69 19.97 -3.84
N ASN A 186 5.75 20.34 -2.96
CA ASN A 186 5.47 19.67 -1.69
C ASN A 186 4.08 19.01 -1.63
N VAL A 187 3.22 19.24 -2.62
CA VAL A 187 1.92 18.57 -2.70
C VAL A 187 2.07 17.13 -3.18
N VAL A 188 1.56 16.20 -2.37
CA VAL A 188 1.42 14.77 -2.71
C VAL A 188 0.38 14.61 -3.81
N GLY A 189 0.56 13.67 -4.73
CA GLY A 189 -0.40 13.41 -5.79
C GLY A 189 -1.75 12.97 -5.23
N TYR A 190 -2.80 13.74 -5.47
CA TYR A 190 -4.12 13.49 -4.88
C TYR A 190 -5.23 13.62 -5.92
N ASN A 191 -6.40 13.08 -5.60
CA ASN A 191 -7.62 13.36 -6.37
C ASN A 191 -8.50 14.32 -5.56
N PRO A 192 -8.90 15.48 -6.10
CA PRO A 192 -9.72 16.47 -5.41
C PRO A 192 -10.98 15.89 -4.75
N THR A 193 -11.70 15.01 -5.46
CA THR A 193 -12.95 14.42 -4.98
C THR A 193 -12.69 13.43 -3.85
N ILE A 194 -11.67 12.57 -3.99
CA ILE A 194 -11.34 11.57 -2.97
C ILE A 194 -10.82 12.26 -1.70
N SER A 195 -9.85 13.17 -1.83
CA SER A 195 -9.29 13.88 -0.67
C SER A 195 -10.34 14.71 0.04
N GLY A 196 -11.17 15.48 -0.68
CA GLY A 196 -12.22 16.29 -0.06
C GLY A 196 -13.31 15.45 0.62
N ALA A 197 -13.65 14.27 0.08
CA ALA A 197 -14.67 13.40 0.66
C ALA A 197 -14.17 12.61 1.87
N PHE A 198 -12.95 12.07 1.82
CA PHE A 198 -12.40 11.26 2.91
C PHE A 198 -11.61 12.05 3.93
N GLN A 199 -11.20 13.27 3.60
CA GLN A 199 -10.52 14.21 4.49
C GLN A 199 -9.31 13.57 5.19
N CYS A 200 -8.54 12.80 4.42
CA CYS A 200 -7.37 12.09 4.90
C CYS A 200 -6.27 12.18 3.83
N ASN A 201 -5.04 11.85 4.24
CA ASN A 201 -3.93 11.79 3.31
C ASN A 201 -4.21 10.79 2.19
N THR A 202 -4.13 11.24 0.94
CA THR A 202 -4.14 10.36 -0.23
C THR A 202 -2.87 10.54 -1.05
N ASP A 203 -2.31 9.43 -1.56
CA ASP A 203 -1.17 9.41 -2.48
C ASP A 203 -1.51 8.52 -3.68
N ILE A 204 -1.78 9.14 -4.83
CA ILE A 204 -2.22 8.49 -6.05
C ILE A 204 -1.10 8.57 -7.09
N LYS A 205 -0.72 7.41 -7.65
CA LYS A 205 0.32 7.30 -8.67
C LYS A 205 -0.18 6.48 -9.84
N PHE A 206 0.02 7.01 -11.04
CA PHE A 206 -0.25 6.27 -12.26
C PHE A 206 0.91 5.35 -12.59
N VAL A 207 0.61 4.08 -12.86
CA VAL A 207 1.61 3.06 -13.21
C VAL A 207 1.62 2.85 -14.72
N GLY A 208 2.34 3.74 -15.41
CA GLY A 208 2.45 3.75 -16.87
C GLY A 208 3.68 3.06 -17.44
N SER A 209 4.73 2.83 -16.64
CA SER A 209 6.02 2.28 -17.11
C SER A 209 6.33 0.92 -16.51
N GLY A 210 7.10 0.10 -17.23
CA GLY A 210 7.52 -1.24 -16.79
C GLY A 210 8.29 -1.23 -15.47
N PRO A 211 9.33 -0.38 -15.31
CA PRO A 211 10.07 -0.26 -14.05
C PRO A 211 9.19 0.13 -12.86
N LEU A 212 8.23 1.05 -13.06
CA LEU A 212 7.30 1.45 -12.02
C LEU A 212 6.32 0.32 -11.67
N GLY A 213 5.89 -0.48 -12.66
CA GLY A 213 5.09 -1.68 -12.42
C GLY A 213 5.83 -2.74 -11.59
N MET A 214 7.12 -2.97 -11.88
CA MET A 214 7.96 -3.86 -11.07
C MET A 214 8.13 -3.32 -9.64
N ALA A 215 8.42 -2.03 -9.48
CA ALA A 215 8.53 -1.41 -8.16
C ALA A 215 7.20 -1.48 -7.38
N LEU A 216 6.07 -1.28 -8.06
CA LEU A 216 4.73 -1.44 -7.48
C LEU A 216 4.51 -2.87 -6.96
N SER A 217 4.93 -3.90 -7.69
CA SER A 217 4.77 -5.30 -7.25
C SER A 217 5.49 -5.56 -5.92
N ILE A 218 6.71 -5.04 -5.76
CA ILE A 218 7.47 -5.12 -4.51
C ILE A 218 6.77 -4.31 -3.41
N TYR A 219 6.33 -3.09 -3.73
CA TYR A 219 5.63 -2.20 -2.81
C TYR A 219 4.38 -2.90 -2.21
N ILE A 220 3.44 -3.36 -3.04
CA ILE A 220 2.23 -4.06 -2.59
C ILE A 220 2.57 -5.33 -1.81
N THR A 221 3.59 -6.07 -2.25
CA THR A 221 4.04 -7.28 -1.53
C THR A 221 4.46 -6.92 -0.10
N HIS A 222 5.15 -5.80 0.10
CA HIS A 222 5.51 -5.36 1.44
C HIS A 222 4.31 -4.97 2.32
N TYR A 223 3.23 -4.45 1.75
CA TYR A 223 2.01 -4.10 2.51
C TYR A 223 1.10 -5.30 2.77
N THR A 224 0.96 -6.19 1.79
CA THR A 224 0.25 -7.47 1.96
C THR A 224 0.95 -8.38 2.97
N ALA A 225 2.28 -8.44 2.92
CA ALA A 225 3.10 -9.23 3.82
C ALA A 225 3.60 -8.45 5.04
N LYS A 226 3.04 -7.26 5.34
CA LYS A 226 3.49 -6.39 6.47
C LYS A 226 3.21 -6.97 7.86
N SER A 227 2.94 -8.25 7.93
CA SER A 227 3.06 -9.07 9.13
C SER A 227 4.52 -9.42 9.49
N SER A 228 5.53 -8.86 8.82
CA SER A 228 6.92 -9.06 9.22
C SER A 228 7.16 -8.39 10.59
N LEU A 229 7.25 -9.21 11.62
CA LEU A 229 7.75 -8.80 12.93
C LEU A 229 9.12 -8.16 12.77
N ASP A 230 9.39 -7.16 13.60
CA ASP A 230 10.72 -6.54 13.67
C ASP A 230 11.79 -7.62 13.87
N SER A 231 12.90 -7.52 13.13
CA SER A 231 14.06 -8.40 13.28
C SER A 231 14.50 -8.51 14.74
N ALA A 232 14.43 -7.43 15.53
CA ALA A 232 14.74 -7.49 16.96
C ALA A 232 13.80 -8.42 17.74
N VAL A 233 12.51 -8.43 17.40
CA VAL A 233 11.50 -9.31 18.00
C VAL A 233 11.74 -10.76 17.57
N ILE A 234 12.04 -11.00 16.30
CA ILE A 234 12.38 -12.33 15.77
C ILE A 234 13.63 -12.87 16.50
N MET A 235 14.68 -12.07 16.60
CA MET A 235 15.93 -12.46 17.26
C MET A 235 15.73 -12.70 18.77
N SER A 236 14.92 -11.87 19.43
CA SER A 236 14.59 -12.06 20.84
C SER A 236 13.76 -13.33 21.08
N ALA A 237 12.80 -13.62 20.20
CA ALA A 237 12.01 -14.84 20.24
C ALA A 237 12.86 -16.09 19.95
N LEU A 238 13.81 -16.01 19.02
CA LEU A 238 14.79 -17.05 18.75
C LEU A 238 15.67 -17.31 19.98
N ALA A 239 16.25 -16.26 20.57
CA ALA A 239 17.06 -16.37 21.78
C ALA A 239 16.27 -16.97 22.96
N ALA A 240 15.00 -16.57 23.12
CA ALA A 240 14.12 -17.15 24.14
C ALA A 240 13.83 -18.64 23.88
N ALA A 241 13.59 -19.03 22.63
CA ALA A 241 13.39 -20.42 22.24
C ALA A 241 14.64 -21.27 22.47
N MET A 242 15.83 -20.75 22.14
CA MET A 242 17.11 -21.42 22.41
C MET A 242 17.33 -21.63 23.91
N LYS A 243 17.11 -20.60 24.74
CA LYS A 243 17.19 -20.73 26.21
C LYS A 243 16.21 -21.77 26.75
N SER A 244 14.96 -21.76 26.28
CA SER A 244 13.95 -22.74 26.68
C SER A 244 14.38 -24.17 26.32
N LEU A 245 14.94 -24.38 25.13
CA LEU A 245 15.43 -25.70 24.71
C LEU A 245 16.62 -26.18 25.52
N HIS A 246 17.59 -25.29 25.80
CA HIS A 246 18.74 -25.62 26.62
C HIS A 246 18.32 -26.04 28.04
N ASN A 247 17.38 -25.31 28.65
CA ASN A 247 16.86 -25.65 29.97
C ASN A 247 16.05 -26.95 30.01
N THR A 248 15.43 -27.35 28.89
CA THR A 248 14.62 -28.58 28.83
C THR A 248 15.49 -29.82 28.66
N ASN A 249 16.65 -29.72 27.99
CA ASN A 249 17.56 -30.83 27.72
C ASN A 249 19.03 -30.37 27.83
N PRO A 250 19.58 -30.24 29.06
CA PRO A 250 20.94 -29.74 29.28
C PRO A 250 22.04 -30.72 28.82
N ASP A 251 21.78 -32.03 28.81
CA ASP A 251 22.79 -33.08 28.59
C ASP A 251 22.87 -33.64 27.15
N LEU A 252 22.07 -33.15 26.20
CA LEU A 252 22.12 -33.61 24.81
C LEU A 252 23.28 -32.93 24.06
N THR A 253 24.42 -33.63 24.04
CA THR A 253 25.54 -33.39 23.12
C THR A 253 25.03 -33.23 21.68
N ALA A 254 25.72 -32.38 20.92
CA ALA A 254 25.33 -31.77 19.66
C ALA A 254 24.95 -32.74 18.51
N SER A 255 23.86 -33.49 18.64
CA SER A 255 23.17 -34.07 17.50
C SER A 255 22.14 -33.07 16.99
N TYR A 256 22.31 -32.64 15.73
CA TYR A 256 21.34 -31.85 14.99
C TYR A 256 20.20 -32.77 14.53
N ASP A 257 19.44 -33.29 15.49
CA ASP A 257 18.27 -34.11 15.21
C ASP A 257 17.14 -33.22 14.62
N ASP A 258 16.46 -33.72 13.59
CA ASP A 258 15.36 -33.02 12.91
C ASP A 258 14.28 -32.58 13.91
N GLU A 259 14.03 -33.37 14.95
CA GLU A 259 13.04 -33.04 15.99
C GLU A 259 13.48 -31.84 16.84
N ARG A 260 14.80 -31.66 17.05
CA ARG A 260 15.36 -30.49 17.76
C ARG A 260 15.24 -29.23 16.91
N CYS A 261 15.54 -29.32 15.62
CA CYS A 261 15.33 -28.24 14.65
C CYS A 261 13.84 -27.85 14.58
N ARG A 262 12.95 -28.84 14.49
CA ARG A 262 11.50 -28.63 14.47
C ARG A 262 11.01 -27.98 15.76
N SER A 263 11.48 -28.43 16.93
CA SER A 263 11.10 -27.85 18.22
C SER A 263 11.62 -26.42 18.40
N LEU A 264 12.84 -26.11 17.92
CA LEU A 264 13.36 -24.74 17.88
C LEU A 264 12.46 -23.85 17.04
N LEU A 265 12.15 -24.24 15.80
CA LEU A 265 11.28 -23.48 14.91
C LEU A 265 9.90 -23.25 15.52
N LEU A 266 9.27 -24.30 16.09
CA LEU A 266 7.96 -24.20 16.73
C LEU A 266 7.98 -23.27 17.94
N LYS A 267 8.97 -23.41 18.82
CA LYS A 267 9.11 -22.54 20.00
C LYS A 267 9.37 -21.09 19.59
N THR A 268 10.23 -20.86 18.60
CA THR A 268 10.49 -19.53 18.05
C THR A 268 9.21 -18.94 17.47
N LEU A 269 8.45 -19.69 16.67
CA LEU A 269 7.19 -19.24 16.07
C LEU A 269 6.13 -18.90 17.15
N ASN A 270 6.03 -19.71 18.19
CA ASN A 270 5.09 -19.46 19.29
C ASN A 270 5.47 -18.20 20.08
N GLN A 271 6.77 -17.99 20.34
CA GLN A 271 7.25 -16.77 21.00
C GLN A 271 7.05 -15.53 20.13
N ILE A 272 7.29 -15.66 18.82
CA ILE A 272 6.99 -14.66 17.79
C ILE A 272 5.52 -14.24 17.86
N ASN A 273 4.60 -15.22 17.84
CA ASN A 273 3.17 -14.95 17.87
C ASN A 273 2.70 -14.37 19.20
N GLY A 274 3.20 -14.89 20.33
CA GLY A 274 2.82 -14.42 21.67
C GLY A 274 3.33 -13.00 21.99
N ARG A 275 4.40 -12.55 21.33
CA ARG A 275 4.95 -11.19 21.47
C ARG A 275 4.46 -10.23 20.39
N ARG A 276 3.56 -10.67 19.51
CA ARG A 276 3.02 -9.83 18.46
C ARG A 276 1.99 -8.87 19.06
N GLU A 277 2.34 -7.60 19.08
CA GLU A 277 1.39 -6.54 19.42
C GLU A 277 0.52 -6.21 18.19
N LEU A 278 -0.78 -6.04 18.44
CA LEU A 278 -1.76 -5.59 17.45
C LEU A 278 -2.34 -4.27 17.92
N SER A 279 -2.64 -3.36 16.99
CA SER A 279 -3.31 -2.12 17.38
C SER A 279 -4.75 -2.40 17.81
N GLY A 280 -5.27 -1.61 18.75
CA GLY A 280 -6.67 -1.73 19.19
C GLY A 280 -7.66 -1.61 18.02
N GLN A 281 -7.33 -0.79 17.02
CA GLN A 281 -8.12 -0.63 15.80
C GLN A 281 -8.15 -1.90 14.94
N GLN A 282 -7.01 -2.59 14.79
CA GLN A 282 -6.97 -3.87 14.07
C GLN A 282 -7.79 -4.94 14.76
N VAL A 283 -7.70 -5.01 16.10
CA VAL A 283 -8.50 -5.93 16.91
C VAL A 283 -9.99 -5.61 16.77
N ALA A 284 -10.36 -4.32 16.86
CA ALA A 284 -11.74 -3.88 16.68
C ALA A 284 -12.29 -4.24 15.29
N CYS A 285 -11.52 -4.01 14.21
CA CYS A 285 -11.92 -4.42 12.86
C CYS A 285 -12.16 -5.94 12.77
N ALA A 286 -11.25 -6.74 13.32
CA ALA A 286 -11.41 -8.20 13.33
C ALA A 286 -12.67 -8.65 14.10
N LEU A 287 -12.94 -8.05 15.27
CA LEU A 287 -14.14 -8.34 16.06
C LEU A 287 -15.43 -7.92 15.35
N LEU A 288 -15.38 -6.84 14.56
CA LEU A 288 -16.51 -6.36 13.75
C LEU A 288 -16.67 -7.12 12.42
N GLY A 289 -15.82 -8.11 12.14
CA GLY A 289 -15.83 -8.84 10.87
C GLY A 289 -15.39 -8.00 9.66
N ILE A 290 -14.73 -6.85 9.90
CA ILE A 290 -14.19 -6.00 8.83
C ILE A 290 -12.88 -6.64 8.35
N PRO A 291 -12.78 -7.00 7.06
CA PRO A 291 -11.59 -7.67 6.56
C PRO A 291 -10.41 -6.71 6.50
N ASN A 292 -9.20 -7.25 6.63
CA ASN A 292 -7.94 -6.50 6.50
C ASN A 292 -7.49 -6.34 5.03
N HIS A 293 -8.26 -6.86 4.08
CA HIS A 293 -8.05 -6.71 2.66
C HIS A 293 -9.39 -6.72 1.93
N VAL A 294 -9.46 -6.07 0.78
CA VAL A 294 -10.66 -5.98 -0.05
C VAL A 294 -10.30 -6.16 -1.51
N THR A 295 -11.11 -6.90 -2.25
CA THR A 295 -10.89 -7.15 -3.67
C THR A 295 -12.17 -7.67 -4.33
N ASP A 296 -12.37 -7.35 -5.60
CA ASP A 296 -13.40 -7.96 -6.46
C ASP A 296 -12.84 -9.14 -7.28
N ALA A 297 -11.52 -9.33 -7.27
CA ALA A 297 -10.84 -10.36 -8.04
C ALA A 297 -10.79 -11.70 -7.28
N ARG A 298 -10.78 -12.79 -8.05
CA ARG A 298 -10.51 -14.14 -7.53
C ARG A 298 -9.07 -14.51 -7.84
N PHE A 299 -8.30 -14.82 -6.81
CA PHE A 299 -6.91 -15.22 -6.96
C PHE A 299 -6.78 -16.74 -6.96
N ALA A 300 -5.90 -17.27 -7.81
CA ALA A 300 -5.51 -18.67 -7.74
C ALA A 300 -4.57 -18.89 -6.55
N VAL A 301 -4.80 -19.94 -5.78
CA VAL A 301 -3.93 -20.30 -4.66
C VAL A 301 -2.73 -21.08 -5.20
N PHE A 302 -1.54 -20.48 -5.09
CA PHE A 302 -0.29 -21.15 -5.41
C PHE A 302 0.40 -21.63 -4.15
N TYR A 303 0.64 -22.94 -4.07
CA TYR A 303 1.48 -23.50 -3.01
C TYR A 303 2.94 -23.27 -3.35
N TRP A 304 3.60 -22.39 -2.59
CA TRP A 304 4.99 -21.99 -2.83
C TRP A 304 5.93 -23.18 -3.03
N SER A 305 5.79 -24.20 -2.20
CA SER A 305 6.63 -25.40 -2.27
C SER A 305 6.36 -26.26 -3.50
N LYS A 306 5.12 -26.32 -4.01
CA LYS A 306 4.82 -26.97 -5.29
C LYS A 306 5.35 -26.15 -6.48
N LEU A 307 5.23 -24.83 -6.40
CA LEU A 307 5.76 -23.92 -7.43
C LEU A 307 7.29 -24.05 -7.51
N LEU A 308 7.99 -24.05 -6.38
CA LEU A 308 9.44 -24.25 -6.33
C LEU A 308 9.85 -25.61 -6.90
N THR A 309 9.14 -26.69 -6.55
CA THR A 309 9.36 -28.01 -7.15
C THR A 309 9.12 -27.99 -8.66
N TRP A 310 8.09 -27.27 -9.14
CA TRP A 310 7.80 -27.16 -10.56
C TRP A 310 8.88 -26.37 -11.33
N ILE A 311 9.38 -25.27 -10.75
CA ILE A 311 10.44 -24.43 -11.36
C ILE A 311 11.80 -25.13 -11.33
N SER A 312 12.15 -25.74 -10.19
CA SER A 312 13.44 -26.39 -9.99
C SER A 312 13.28 -27.67 -9.15
N PRO A 313 12.88 -28.79 -9.80
CA PRO A 313 12.62 -30.05 -9.11
C PRO A 313 13.88 -30.69 -8.51
N GLU A 314 15.07 -30.30 -8.99
CA GLU A 314 16.35 -30.77 -8.48
C GLU A 314 16.73 -30.11 -7.15
N LEU A 315 16.47 -28.80 -7.01
CA LEU A 315 16.72 -28.04 -5.79
C LEU A 315 15.61 -28.23 -4.75
N PHE A 316 14.36 -28.42 -5.19
CA PHE A 316 13.19 -28.53 -4.32
C PHE A 316 12.41 -29.83 -4.60
N PRO A 317 12.93 -31.01 -4.23
CA PRO A 317 12.36 -32.29 -4.63
C PRO A 317 11.10 -32.71 -3.84
N VAL A 318 10.61 -31.87 -2.91
CA VAL A 318 9.55 -32.20 -1.94
C VAL A 318 8.27 -32.77 -2.57
N TYR A 319 7.93 -32.34 -3.79
CA TYR A 319 6.77 -32.85 -4.55
C TYR A 319 7.15 -33.52 -5.88
N LYS A 320 8.44 -33.84 -6.07
CA LYS A 320 8.92 -34.49 -7.31
C LYS A 320 8.34 -35.89 -7.46
N THR A 321 8.09 -36.56 -6.33
CA THR A 321 7.33 -37.81 -6.26
C THR A 321 6.02 -37.58 -5.52
N PRO A 322 4.87 -37.97 -6.08
CA PRO A 322 3.61 -37.92 -5.33
C PRO A 322 3.74 -38.81 -4.10
N ARG A 323 3.43 -38.28 -2.91
CA ARG A 323 3.40 -39.08 -1.68
C ARG A 323 2.40 -40.23 -1.91
N PRO A 324 2.74 -41.49 -1.59
CA PRO A 324 1.79 -42.58 -1.67
C PRO A 324 0.59 -42.23 -0.79
N ASN A 325 -0.61 -42.23 -1.38
CA ASN A 325 -1.84 -41.93 -0.68
C ASN A 325 -2.12 -43.07 0.32
N PRO A 326 -2.04 -42.86 1.65
CA PRO A 326 -2.24 -43.93 2.61
C PRO A 326 -3.66 -44.51 2.56
N LEU A 327 -4.62 -43.82 1.93
CA LEU A 327 -6.00 -44.25 1.77
C LEU A 327 -6.24 -45.18 0.56
N LEU A 328 -5.24 -45.39 -0.31
CA LEU A 328 -5.35 -46.36 -1.42
C LEU A 328 -4.90 -47.79 -1.03
N ASN A 329 -4.42 -48.00 0.20
CA ASN A 329 -3.99 -49.31 0.69
C ASN A 329 -5.02 -50.01 1.60
N VAL A 330 -6.25 -49.49 1.71
CA VAL A 330 -7.33 -50.21 2.37
C VAL A 330 -7.89 -51.22 1.37
N GLN A 331 -7.48 -52.50 1.50
CA GLN A 331 -8.14 -53.59 0.80
C GLN A 331 -9.65 -53.55 1.11
N PRO A 332 -10.53 -53.75 0.12
CA PRO A 332 -11.96 -53.85 0.39
C PRO A 332 -12.18 -55.03 1.34
N ALA A 333 -12.76 -54.75 2.50
CA ALA A 333 -13.24 -55.77 3.41
C ALA A 333 -14.18 -56.68 2.62
N ARG A 334 -13.80 -57.95 2.47
CA ARG A 334 -14.69 -58.99 1.96
C ARG A 334 -15.81 -59.14 2.99
N PHE A 335 -16.98 -58.60 2.67
CA PHE A 335 -18.21 -59.01 3.33
C PHE A 335 -18.50 -60.44 2.87
N ALA A 336 -18.44 -61.37 3.82
CA ALA A 336 -19.10 -62.67 3.73
C ALA A 336 -20.54 -62.53 4.21
#